data_AF-D7BJQ3-F1
#
_entry.id   AF-D7BJQ3-F1
#
_cell.length_a   1.000
_cell.length_b   1.000
_cell.length_c   1.000
_cell.angle_alpha   90.00
_cell.angle_beta   90.00
_cell.angle_gamma   90.00
#
_symmetry.space_group_name_H-M   'P 1'
#
loop_
_entity.id
_entity.type
_entity.pdbx_description
1 polymer ?
#
loop_
_entity_poly.entity_id
_entity_poly.type
_entity_poly.pdbx_seq_one_letter_code
_entity_poly.pdbx_strand_id
1 'polypeptide(L)'
;MVTVVTQHSGLVDYLREQGYPIDEVKTHVQSAEEIRGRDVVGVLPPHLAAEANSVTTVNLRLSREDFGRELSLEEVRERLVSVETYRVYREQDFQERMERMERGLGVELPERYFSKGEGEPVVVTHQPDTARYLKDAGYVHPDTPVVAEARIEDVRGKEVIGTVPLYLAAEAERVQSVRFDLSEEERAAKVRLDYAAMMERQPTVETYRVFSEFQLERSLDQVAEKAGVAREEVQRFMEKAPERDYGRSPAAEGYELERGR
;
A
#
# COMPACT_ATOMS: atom_id res chain seq x y z
N MET A 1 8.48 -6.51 -16.71
CA MET A 1 7.24 -6.53 -17.50
C MET A 1 6.29 -5.53 -16.88
N VAL A 2 5.72 -4.63 -17.67
CA VAL A 2 4.82 -3.56 -17.21
C VAL A 2 3.38 -3.92 -17.51
N THR A 3 2.56 -4.02 -16.47
CA THR A 3 1.12 -4.26 -16.57
C THR A 3 0.37 -2.98 -16.22
N VAL A 4 -0.41 -2.46 -17.16
CA VAL A 4 -1.30 -1.31 -16.90
C VAL A 4 -2.64 -1.82 -16.43
N VAL A 5 -3.11 -1.35 -15.26
CA VAL A 5 -4.41 -1.69 -14.68
C VAL A 5 -5.29 -0.44 -14.72
N THR A 6 -6.18 -0.37 -15.70
CA THR A 6 -7.08 0.76 -15.89
C THR A 6 -8.32 0.36 -16.70
N GLN A 7 -9.44 0.99 -16.41
CA GLN A 7 -10.61 0.95 -17.28
C GLN A 7 -10.55 2.00 -18.41
N HIS A 8 -9.58 2.94 -18.33
CA HIS A 8 -9.49 4.10 -19.19
C HIS A 8 -8.50 3.90 -20.35
N SER A 9 -9.00 3.77 -21.59
CA SER A 9 -8.19 3.70 -22.80
C SER A 9 -7.39 4.98 -23.06
N GLY A 10 -7.95 6.16 -22.74
CA GLY A 10 -7.24 7.43 -22.86
C GLY A 10 -5.98 7.50 -22.00
N LEU A 11 -5.99 6.84 -20.83
CA LEU A 11 -4.80 6.71 -19.99
C LEU A 11 -3.74 5.80 -20.61
N VAL A 12 -4.16 4.72 -21.28
CA VAL A 12 -3.23 3.82 -21.99
C VAL A 12 -2.54 4.57 -23.12
N ASP A 13 -3.30 5.35 -23.90
CA ASP A 13 -2.74 6.15 -24.99
C ASP A 13 -1.78 7.22 -24.48
N TYR A 14 -2.12 7.87 -23.36
CA TYR A 14 -1.23 8.81 -22.69
C TYR A 14 0.10 8.14 -22.30
N LEU A 15 0.05 6.96 -21.67
CA LEU A 15 1.25 6.22 -21.25
C LEU A 15 2.12 5.81 -22.45
N ARG A 16 1.52 5.38 -23.56
CA ARG A 16 2.25 5.09 -24.81
C ARG A 16 2.96 6.32 -25.36
N GLU A 17 2.28 7.46 -25.36
CA GLU A 17 2.87 8.73 -25.81
C GLU A 17 4.05 9.17 -24.94
N GLN A 18 3.97 8.92 -23.62
CA GLN A 18 5.07 9.17 -22.69
C GLN A 18 6.21 8.12 -22.78
N GLY A 19 6.09 7.12 -23.67
CA GLY A 19 7.11 6.11 -23.89
C GLY A 19 7.15 4.98 -22.84
N TYR A 20 6.07 4.77 -22.08
CA TYR A 20 6.00 3.64 -21.16
C TYR A 20 6.00 2.31 -21.95
N PRO A 21 6.83 1.33 -21.57
CA PRO A 21 6.92 0.04 -22.24
C PRO A 21 5.77 -0.88 -21.78
N ILE A 22 4.55 -0.62 -22.26
CA ILE A 22 3.34 -1.36 -21.88
C ILE A 22 3.36 -2.76 -22.49
N ASP A 23 3.48 -3.79 -21.65
CA ASP A 23 3.45 -5.19 -22.08
C ASP A 23 2.02 -5.77 -22.04
N GLU A 24 1.22 -5.39 -21.04
CA GLU A 24 -0.15 -5.87 -20.86
C GLU A 24 -1.06 -4.75 -20.34
N VAL A 25 -2.34 -4.78 -20.75
CA VAL A 25 -3.39 -3.91 -20.20
C VAL A 25 -4.50 -4.78 -19.63
N LYS A 26 -4.89 -4.53 -18.39
CA LYS A 26 -5.99 -5.18 -17.67
C LYS A 26 -6.98 -4.13 -17.18
N THR A 27 -8.27 -4.47 -17.19
CA THR A 27 -9.31 -3.63 -16.57
C THR A 27 -9.34 -3.80 -15.06
N HIS A 28 -9.11 -5.03 -14.59
CA HIS A 28 -9.06 -5.41 -13.18
C HIS A 28 -8.03 -6.51 -12.95
N VAL A 29 -7.58 -6.62 -11.70
CA VAL A 29 -6.71 -7.70 -11.21
C VAL A 29 -7.57 -8.59 -10.31
N GLN A 30 -7.71 -9.87 -10.65
CA GLN A 30 -8.52 -10.82 -9.88
C GLN A 30 -7.69 -11.55 -8.83
N SER A 31 -6.40 -11.76 -9.09
CA SER A 31 -5.50 -12.45 -8.16
C SER A 31 -4.11 -11.82 -8.07
N ALA A 32 -3.39 -12.13 -6.99
CA ALA A 32 -2.01 -11.70 -6.78
C ALA A 32 -1.06 -12.19 -7.87
N GLU A 33 -1.29 -13.40 -8.39
CA GLU A 33 -0.45 -14.05 -9.41
C GLU A 33 -0.38 -13.23 -10.70
N GLU A 34 -1.44 -12.50 -11.04
CA GLU A 34 -1.50 -11.69 -12.25
C GLU A 34 -0.51 -10.51 -12.26
N ILE A 35 -0.08 -10.06 -11.09
CA ILE A 35 0.78 -8.87 -10.94
C ILE A 35 2.07 -9.15 -10.17
N ARG A 36 2.24 -10.36 -9.64
CA ARG A 36 3.39 -10.72 -8.80
C ARG A 36 4.70 -10.44 -9.53
N GLY A 37 5.56 -9.63 -8.91
CA GLY A 37 6.87 -9.25 -9.44
C GLY A 37 6.84 -8.35 -10.68
N ARG A 38 5.67 -7.84 -11.09
CA ARG A 38 5.53 -6.95 -12.25
C ARG A 38 5.58 -5.48 -11.84
N ASP A 39 5.97 -4.62 -12.76
CA ASP A 39 5.79 -3.17 -12.60
C ASP A 39 4.37 -2.83 -13.02
N VAL A 40 3.56 -2.31 -12.10
CA VAL A 40 2.15 -2.05 -12.37
C VAL A 40 1.92 -0.55 -12.54
N VAL A 41 1.26 -0.12 -13.61
CA VAL A 41 0.77 1.25 -13.74
C VAL A 41 -0.73 1.27 -13.49
N GLY A 42 -1.18 1.89 -12.42
CA GLY A 42 -2.58 1.93 -12.03
C GLY A 42 -2.78 2.09 -10.53
N VAL A 43 -4.03 1.94 -10.09
CA VAL A 43 -4.38 1.98 -8.66
C VAL A 43 -4.62 0.57 -8.16
N LEU A 44 -3.83 0.14 -7.16
CA LEU A 44 -3.98 -1.15 -6.51
C LEU A 44 -4.25 -0.97 -5.00
N PRO A 45 -5.08 -1.83 -4.39
CA PRO A 45 -5.15 -1.91 -2.94
C PRO A 45 -3.81 -2.40 -2.36
N PRO A 46 -3.45 -2.03 -1.11
CA PRO A 46 -2.13 -2.33 -0.54
C PRO A 46 -1.70 -3.80 -0.62
N HIS A 47 -2.62 -4.73 -0.36
CA HIS A 47 -2.33 -6.18 -0.42
C HIS A 47 -1.93 -6.68 -1.81
N LEU A 48 -2.48 -6.10 -2.89
CA LEU A 48 -2.06 -6.41 -4.26
C LEU A 48 -0.80 -5.62 -4.62
N ALA A 49 -0.72 -4.35 -4.23
CA ALA A 49 0.48 -3.54 -4.46
C ALA A 49 1.74 -4.17 -3.82
N ALA A 50 1.59 -4.87 -2.69
CA ALA A 50 2.65 -5.62 -2.03
C ALA A 50 3.17 -6.82 -2.86
N GLU A 51 2.41 -7.32 -3.83
CA GLU A 51 2.81 -8.41 -4.72
C GLU A 51 3.56 -7.90 -5.96
N ALA A 52 3.24 -6.69 -6.43
CA ALA A 52 3.90 -6.05 -7.55
C ALA A 52 5.37 -5.71 -7.22
N ASN A 53 6.25 -5.66 -8.22
CA ASN A 53 7.59 -5.11 -8.05
C ASN A 53 7.51 -3.64 -7.63
N SER A 54 6.82 -2.84 -8.43
CA SER A 54 6.52 -1.43 -8.19
C SER A 54 5.09 -1.10 -8.63
N VAL A 55 4.52 -0.02 -8.08
CA VAL A 55 3.22 0.50 -8.53
C VAL A 55 3.37 1.98 -8.88
N THR A 56 3.19 2.31 -10.15
CA THR A 56 3.13 3.69 -10.63
C THR A 56 1.68 4.15 -10.71
N THR A 57 1.30 5.15 -9.91
CA THR A 57 -0.03 5.75 -9.97
C THR A 57 0.00 6.99 -10.84
N VAL A 58 -0.95 7.10 -11.76
CA VAL A 58 -1.22 8.35 -12.49
C VAL A 58 -2.33 9.08 -11.76
N ASN A 59 -1.95 10.09 -10.98
CA ASN A 59 -2.87 10.87 -10.16
C ASN A 59 -3.58 11.91 -11.03
N LEU A 60 -4.90 11.82 -11.11
CA LEU A 60 -5.74 12.73 -11.88
C LEU A 60 -6.62 13.56 -10.93
N ARG A 61 -6.80 14.84 -11.23
CA ARG A 61 -7.77 15.72 -10.57
C ARG A 61 -9.15 15.48 -11.18
N LEU A 62 -9.84 14.47 -10.67
CA LEU A 62 -11.18 14.10 -11.12
C LEU A 62 -12.26 14.85 -10.33
N SER A 63 -13.26 15.37 -11.04
CA SER A 63 -14.49 15.86 -10.44
C SER A 63 -15.44 14.69 -10.11
N ARG A 64 -16.52 14.95 -9.35
CA ARG A 64 -17.54 13.93 -9.09
C ARG A 64 -18.17 13.36 -10.36
N GLU A 65 -18.29 14.18 -11.40
CA GLU A 65 -18.90 13.80 -12.68
C GLU A 65 -17.96 12.96 -13.55
N ASP A 66 -16.65 12.98 -13.27
CA ASP A 66 -15.67 12.17 -13.99
C ASP A 66 -15.63 10.71 -13.49
N PHE A 67 -16.13 10.41 -12.29
CA PHE A 67 -16.10 9.05 -11.74
C PHE A 67 -17.00 8.09 -12.53
N GLY A 68 -16.39 7.01 -13.04
CA GLY A 68 -17.08 6.00 -13.85
C GLY A 68 -17.30 6.41 -15.31
N ARG A 69 -16.82 7.60 -15.70
CA ARG A 69 -16.80 8.05 -17.08
C ARG A 69 -15.45 7.72 -17.71
N GLU A 70 -15.48 7.38 -19.00
CA GLU A 70 -14.28 7.23 -19.80
C GLU A 70 -13.66 8.60 -20.13
N LEU A 71 -12.34 8.74 -19.94
CA LEU A 71 -11.60 9.97 -20.19
C LEU A 71 -10.85 9.89 -21.52
N SER A 72 -10.93 10.94 -22.35
CA SER A 72 -10.09 11.06 -23.54
C SER A 72 -8.62 11.30 -23.19
N LEU A 73 -7.73 11.14 -24.17
CA LEU A 73 -6.31 11.46 -24.02
C LEU A 73 -6.08 12.92 -23.59
N GLU A 74 -6.77 13.87 -24.24
CA GLU A 74 -6.72 15.29 -23.92
C GLU A 74 -7.19 15.54 -22.48
N GLU A 75 -8.29 14.88 -22.10
CA GLU A 75 -8.85 14.99 -20.75
C GLU A 75 -7.91 14.46 -19.67
N VAL A 76 -7.19 13.36 -19.95
CA VAL A 76 -6.14 12.82 -19.07
C VAL A 76 -5.01 13.83 -18.93
N ARG A 77 -4.54 14.45 -20.04
CA ARG A 77 -3.49 15.48 -19.99
C ARG A 77 -3.90 16.69 -19.15
N GLU A 78 -5.13 17.18 -19.35
CA GLU A 78 -5.65 18.35 -18.62
C GLU A 78 -5.83 18.09 -17.12
N ARG A 79 -6.16 16.85 -16.74
CA ARG A 79 -6.42 16.46 -15.36
C ARG A 79 -5.21 15.88 -14.64
N LEU A 80 -4.08 15.66 -15.33
CA LEU A 80 -2.88 15.09 -14.74
C LEU A 80 -2.35 15.97 -13.60
N VAL A 81 -2.14 15.35 -12.44
CA VAL A 81 -1.54 15.98 -11.27
C VAL A 81 -0.09 15.53 -11.13
N SER A 82 0.13 14.22 -11.06
CA SER A 82 1.46 13.63 -10.92
C SER A 82 1.48 12.19 -11.42
N VAL A 83 2.68 11.69 -11.71
CA VAL A 83 2.95 10.27 -11.93
C VAL A 83 4.02 9.88 -10.94
N GLU A 84 3.69 8.94 -10.05
CA GLU A 84 4.53 8.59 -8.92
C GLU A 84 4.63 7.08 -8.79
N THR A 85 5.85 6.60 -8.59
CA THR A 85 6.15 5.18 -8.39
C THR A 85 6.31 4.88 -6.90
N TYR A 86 5.71 3.77 -6.48
CA TYR A 86 5.68 3.32 -5.10
C TYR A 86 6.22 1.90 -4.97
N ARG A 87 6.87 1.65 -3.83
CA ARG A 87 7.24 0.31 -3.35
C ARG A 87 6.43 0.01 -2.11
N VAL A 88 5.70 -1.09 -2.16
CA VAL A 88 4.87 -1.57 -1.05
C VAL A 88 5.45 -2.85 -0.50
N TYR A 89 5.69 -2.89 0.80
CA TYR A 89 6.18 -4.05 1.52
C TYR A 89 5.19 -4.41 2.62
N ARG A 90 4.95 -5.70 2.84
CA ARG A 90 4.38 -6.13 4.13
C ARG A 90 5.40 -5.85 5.23
N GLU A 91 4.95 -5.56 6.44
CA GLU A 91 5.85 -5.25 7.56
C GLU A 91 6.84 -6.40 7.80
N GLN A 92 6.36 -7.65 7.81
CA GLN A 92 7.21 -8.84 8.02
C GLN A 92 8.27 -8.95 6.92
N ASP A 93 7.88 -8.83 5.64
CA ASP A 93 8.81 -8.87 4.51
C ASP A 93 9.85 -7.75 4.57
N PHE A 94 9.45 -6.56 5.05
CA PHE A 94 10.33 -5.43 5.22
C PHE A 94 11.36 -5.69 6.34
N GLN A 95 10.92 -6.17 7.49
CA GLN A 95 11.80 -6.48 8.63
C GLN A 95 12.83 -7.56 8.27
N GLU A 96 12.41 -8.65 7.61
CA GLU A 96 13.33 -9.69 7.13
C GLU A 96 14.39 -9.15 6.15
N ARG A 97 14.07 -8.11 5.37
CA ARG A 97 15.03 -7.45 4.48
C ARG A 97 16.01 -6.61 5.25
N MET A 98 15.52 -5.85 6.22
CA MET A 98 16.36 -5.04 7.11
C MET A 98 17.37 -5.93 7.84
N GLU A 99 16.93 -7.01 8.49
CA GLU A 99 17.83 -7.95 9.18
C GLU A 99 18.87 -8.60 8.25
N ARG A 100 18.48 -8.87 6.99
CA ARG A 100 19.40 -9.44 5.99
C ARG A 100 20.40 -8.41 5.52
N MET A 101 19.97 -7.16 5.36
CA MET A 101 20.81 -6.02 5.00
C MET A 101 21.83 -5.73 6.10
N GLU A 102 21.41 -5.67 7.36
CA GLU A 102 22.30 -5.49 8.51
C GLU A 102 23.36 -6.60 8.60
N ARG A 103 22.94 -7.87 8.49
CA ARG A 103 23.86 -9.01 8.47
C ARG A 103 24.80 -8.99 7.27
N GLY A 104 24.28 -8.63 6.09
CA GLY A 104 25.05 -8.62 4.85
C GLY A 104 26.08 -7.50 4.78
N LEU A 105 25.75 -6.32 5.33
CA LEU A 105 26.62 -5.15 5.37
C LEU A 105 27.50 -5.12 6.63
N GLY A 106 27.19 -5.91 7.65
CA GLY A 106 27.92 -5.91 8.93
C GLY A 106 27.75 -4.61 9.72
N VAL A 107 26.64 -3.91 9.53
CA VAL A 107 26.32 -2.65 10.23
C VAL A 107 24.93 -2.70 10.82
N GLU A 108 24.76 -2.08 12.00
CA GLU A 108 23.45 -1.85 12.60
C GLU A 108 22.77 -0.68 11.89
N LEU A 109 21.54 -0.89 11.42
CA LEU A 109 20.76 0.08 10.67
C LEU A 109 19.59 0.56 11.53
N PRO A 110 19.71 1.72 12.20
CA PRO A 110 18.60 2.23 12.99
C PRO A 110 17.34 2.44 12.14
N GLU A 111 16.18 2.02 12.66
CA GLU A 111 14.86 2.14 12.00
C GLU A 111 14.56 3.55 11.50
N ARG A 112 15.16 4.58 12.12
CA ARG A 112 15.04 5.99 11.72
C ARG A 112 15.38 6.27 10.25
N TYR A 113 16.13 5.39 9.58
CA TYR A 113 16.41 5.55 8.14
C TYR A 113 15.17 5.35 7.29
N PHE A 114 14.18 4.59 7.79
CA PHE A 114 12.94 4.25 7.08
C PHE A 114 11.68 4.73 7.81
N SER A 115 11.82 5.21 9.05
CA SER A 115 10.75 5.85 9.80
C SER A 115 10.46 7.26 9.28
N LYS A 116 9.18 7.62 9.32
CA LYS A 116 8.60 8.91 8.92
C LYS A 116 7.94 9.64 10.09
N GLY A 117 7.84 9.02 11.27
CA GLY A 117 7.31 9.66 12.47
C GLY A 117 7.18 8.73 13.67
N GLU A 118 6.45 9.21 14.68
CA GLU A 118 6.32 8.54 15.97
C GLU A 118 5.27 7.42 15.98
N GLY A 119 4.47 7.29 14.90
CA GLY A 119 3.53 6.19 14.74
C GLY A 119 2.24 6.35 15.55
N GLU A 120 1.85 7.58 15.93
CA GLU A 120 0.54 7.79 16.55
C GLU A 120 -0.59 7.25 15.66
N PRO A 121 -1.54 6.47 16.20
CA PRO A 121 -2.56 5.83 15.38
C PRO A 121 -3.62 6.82 14.90
N VAL A 122 -4.11 6.62 13.68
CA VAL A 122 -5.29 7.30 13.11
C VAL A 122 -6.13 6.31 12.31
N VAL A 123 -7.44 6.31 12.52
CA VAL A 123 -8.37 5.51 11.72
C VAL A 123 -8.82 6.34 10.52
N VAL A 124 -8.64 5.82 9.30
CA VAL A 124 -9.12 6.46 8.08
C VAL A 124 -10.23 5.61 7.45
N THR A 125 -11.48 6.07 7.57
CA THR A 125 -12.65 5.38 7.01
C THR A 125 -13.84 6.31 6.85
N HIS A 126 -14.58 6.12 5.74
CA HIS A 126 -15.88 6.74 5.52
C HIS A 126 -17.04 5.98 6.16
N GLN A 127 -16.78 4.82 6.78
CA GLN A 127 -17.79 3.94 7.37
C GLN A 127 -17.75 4.04 8.90
N PRO A 128 -18.74 4.70 9.54
CA PRO A 128 -18.79 4.84 10.99
C PRO A 128 -18.75 3.49 11.73
N ASP A 129 -19.42 2.48 11.16
CA ASP A 129 -19.45 1.12 11.73
C ASP A 129 -18.07 0.45 11.73
N THR A 130 -17.23 0.70 10.71
CA THR A 130 -15.84 0.21 10.70
C THR A 130 -15.03 0.87 11.80
N ALA A 131 -15.14 2.19 11.99
CA ALA A 131 -14.40 2.88 13.04
C ALA A 131 -14.81 2.38 14.43
N ARG A 132 -16.12 2.19 14.64
CA ARG A 132 -16.66 1.61 15.87
C ARG A 132 -16.15 0.19 16.09
N TYR A 133 -16.26 -0.66 15.07
CA TYR A 133 -15.77 -2.04 15.10
C TYR A 133 -14.29 -2.10 15.51
N LEU A 134 -13.43 -1.29 14.90
CA LEU A 134 -12.00 -1.31 15.19
C LEU A 134 -11.69 -0.94 16.65
N LYS A 135 -12.47 -0.03 17.25
CA LYS A 135 -12.35 0.34 18.66
C LYS A 135 -12.88 -0.76 19.57
N ASP A 136 -14.09 -1.24 19.31
CA ASP A 136 -14.77 -2.24 20.15
C ASP A 136 -14.06 -3.61 20.12
N ALA A 137 -13.46 -3.97 18.99
CA ALA A 137 -12.67 -5.20 18.83
C ALA A 137 -11.21 -5.07 19.32
N GLY A 138 -10.78 -3.88 19.77
CA GLY A 138 -9.45 -3.66 20.36
C GLY A 138 -8.31 -3.53 19.36
N TYR A 139 -8.59 -3.27 18.08
CA TYR A 139 -7.54 -2.97 17.08
C TYR A 139 -6.93 -1.58 17.28
N VAL A 140 -7.68 -0.64 17.86
CA VAL A 140 -7.22 0.72 18.16
C VAL A 140 -7.76 1.20 19.50
N HIS A 141 -7.13 2.21 20.10
CA HIS A 141 -7.61 2.82 21.34
C HIS A 141 -8.98 3.51 21.12
N PRO A 142 -9.89 3.52 22.12
CA PRO A 142 -11.18 4.20 22.00
C PRO A 142 -11.07 5.69 21.62
N ASP A 143 -10.01 6.36 22.07
CA ASP A 143 -9.75 7.78 21.77
C ASP A 143 -8.97 8.01 20.46
N THR A 144 -8.63 6.95 19.71
CA THR A 144 -7.94 7.09 18.42
C THR A 144 -8.78 7.97 17.48
N PRO A 145 -8.19 9.04 16.88
CA PRO A 145 -8.88 9.90 15.94
C PRO A 145 -9.41 9.13 14.72
N VAL A 146 -10.56 9.57 14.21
CA VAL A 146 -11.18 9.01 13.02
C VAL A 146 -11.33 10.11 11.98
N VAL A 147 -10.79 9.87 10.78
CA VAL A 147 -10.83 10.81 9.65
C VAL A 147 -11.54 10.14 8.48
N ALA A 148 -12.58 10.78 7.95
CA ALA A 148 -13.31 10.25 6.79
C ALA A 148 -12.57 10.56 5.48
N GLU A 149 -12.12 11.80 5.31
CA GLU A 149 -11.40 12.28 4.14
C GLU A 149 -9.99 12.73 4.55
N ALA A 150 -9.05 11.79 4.56
CA ALA A 150 -7.68 12.07 5.00
C ALA A 150 -6.92 12.93 3.99
N ARG A 151 -6.15 13.88 4.52
CA ARG A 151 -5.12 14.66 3.83
C ARG A 151 -3.75 14.19 4.26
N ILE A 152 -2.70 14.72 3.63
CA ILE A 152 -1.32 14.38 3.97
C ILE A 152 -1.03 14.68 5.45
N GLU A 153 -1.52 15.81 5.98
CA GLU A 153 -1.31 16.22 7.38
C GLU A 153 -1.97 15.27 8.38
N ASP A 154 -3.05 14.58 7.96
CA ASP A 154 -3.76 13.64 8.81
C ASP A 154 -2.98 12.34 8.99
N VAL A 155 -2.16 11.95 8.01
CA VAL A 155 -1.48 10.64 7.95
C VAL A 155 0.04 10.72 8.14
N ARG A 156 0.65 11.89 7.93
CA ARG A 156 2.11 12.02 7.91
C ARG A 156 2.75 11.53 9.21
N GLY A 157 3.63 10.53 9.09
CA GLY A 157 4.36 9.93 10.21
C GLY A 157 3.51 9.14 11.20
N LYS A 158 2.24 8.89 10.87
CA LYS A 158 1.28 8.18 11.72
C LYS A 158 1.13 6.72 11.32
N GLU A 159 0.61 5.93 12.25
CA GLU A 159 0.10 4.60 11.96
C GLU A 159 -1.34 4.71 11.46
N VAL A 160 -1.56 4.43 10.18
CA VAL A 160 -2.89 4.55 9.57
C VAL A 160 -3.60 3.21 9.62
N ILE A 161 -4.79 3.16 10.20
CA ILE A 161 -5.66 1.99 10.21
C ILE A 161 -6.83 2.23 9.24
N GLY A 162 -6.88 1.48 8.15
CA GLY A 162 -7.90 1.62 7.11
C GLY A 162 -7.35 1.48 5.71
N THR A 163 -8.09 1.97 4.72
CA THR A 163 -7.66 1.98 3.32
C THR A 163 -7.45 3.41 2.86
N VAL A 164 -6.22 3.71 2.43
CA VAL A 164 -5.85 5.01 1.85
C VAL A 164 -5.16 4.82 0.51
N PRO A 165 -5.23 5.78 -0.42
CA PRO A 165 -4.42 5.79 -1.63
C PRO A 165 -2.92 5.71 -1.34
N LEU A 166 -2.13 5.17 -2.27
CA LEU A 166 -0.69 4.96 -2.06
C LEU A 166 0.08 6.26 -1.77
N TYR A 167 -0.32 7.39 -2.34
CA TYR A 167 0.31 8.68 -2.05
C TYR A 167 0.14 9.12 -0.59
N LEU A 168 -1.01 8.81 0.05
CA LEU A 168 -1.19 9.04 1.49
C LEU A 168 -0.47 7.96 2.31
N ALA A 169 -0.51 6.70 1.86
CA ALA A 169 0.20 5.61 2.52
C ALA A 169 1.72 5.85 2.58
N ALA A 170 2.28 6.48 1.54
CA ALA A 170 3.69 6.85 1.48
C ALA A 170 4.07 7.95 2.49
N GLU A 171 3.13 8.74 2.96
CA GLU A 171 3.37 9.73 4.02
C GLU A 171 3.21 9.11 5.42
N ALA A 172 2.48 8.01 5.56
CA ALA A 172 2.31 7.28 6.81
C ALA A 172 3.57 6.50 7.22
N GLU A 173 3.79 6.36 8.53
CA GLU A 173 4.82 5.45 9.08
C GLU A 173 4.57 4.02 8.61
N ARG A 174 3.32 3.57 8.78
CA ARG A 174 2.82 2.28 8.31
C ARG A 174 1.31 2.35 8.12
N VAL A 175 0.78 1.44 7.30
CA VAL A 175 -0.65 1.31 7.03
C VAL A 175 -1.12 -0.09 7.40
N GLN A 176 -2.08 -0.18 8.32
CA GLN A 176 -2.82 -1.39 8.62
C GLN A 176 -4.08 -1.47 7.76
N SER A 177 -4.09 -2.37 6.78
CA SER A 177 -5.27 -2.65 5.97
C SER A 177 -6.14 -3.68 6.66
N VAL A 178 -7.40 -3.33 6.90
CA VAL A 178 -8.41 -4.22 7.47
C VAL A 178 -9.23 -4.80 6.31
N ARG A 179 -9.26 -6.12 6.20
CA ARG A 179 -9.98 -6.82 5.12
C ARG A 179 -10.93 -7.85 5.69
N PHE A 180 -12.17 -7.80 5.25
CA PHE A 180 -13.16 -8.84 5.52
C PHE A 180 -13.14 -9.85 4.38
N ASP A 181 -13.32 -11.12 4.72
CA ASP A 181 -13.50 -12.14 3.70
C ASP A 181 -14.90 -11.98 3.09
N LEU A 182 -14.90 -11.47 1.86
CA LEU A 182 -16.10 -11.27 1.05
C LEU A 182 -16.05 -12.25 -0.13
N SER A 183 -17.17 -12.87 -0.45
CA SER A 183 -17.30 -13.65 -1.68
C SER A 183 -17.10 -12.78 -2.92
N GLU A 184 -16.83 -13.38 -4.08
CA GLU A 184 -16.72 -12.64 -5.34
C GLU A 184 -18.00 -11.84 -5.65
N GLU A 185 -19.18 -12.44 -5.38
CA GLU A 185 -20.47 -11.79 -5.55
C GLU A 185 -20.63 -10.57 -4.65
N GLU A 186 -20.21 -10.67 -3.38
CA GLU A 186 -20.27 -9.56 -2.42
C GLU A 186 -19.33 -8.41 -2.81
N ARG A 187 -18.12 -8.74 -3.29
CA ARG A 187 -17.18 -7.73 -3.80
C ARG A 187 -17.73 -7.03 -5.04
N ALA A 188 -18.28 -7.80 -5.98
CA ALA A 188 -18.89 -7.26 -7.20
C ALA A 188 -20.08 -6.34 -6.90
N ALA A 189 -20.89 -6.72 -5.91
CA ALA A 189 -22.02 -5.93 -5.42
C ALA A 189 -21.59 -4.74 -4.53
N LYS A 190 -20.29 -4.58 -4.23
CA LYS A 190 -19.75 -3.54 -3.34
C LYS A 190 -20.47 -3.51 -1.99
N VAL A 191 -20.73 -4.70 -1.43
CA VAL A 191 -21.44 -4.86 -0.17
C VAL A 191 -20.74 -4.06 0.94
N ARG A 192 -21.53 -3.32 1.69
CA ARG A 192 -21.09 -2.69 2.95
C ARG A 192 -21.53 -3.58 4.08
N LEU A 193 -20.57 -4.05 4.86
CA LEU A 193 -20.86 -4.77 6.10
C LEU A 193 -21.34 -3.76 7.15
N ASP A 194 -22.36 -4.12 7.91
CA ASP A 194 -22.70 -3.41 9.13
C ASP A 194 -21.84 -3.92 10.29
N TYR A 195 -21.96 -3.28 11.45
CA TYR A 195 -21.23 -3.65 12.64
C TYR A 195 -21.43 -5.14 13.04
N ALA A 196 -22.66 -5.67 12.94
CA ALA A 196 -22.95 -7.03 13.35
C ALA A 196 -22.25 -8.05 12.43
N ALA A 197 -22.29 -7.82 11.12
CA ALA A 197 -21.60 -8.65 10.14
C ALA A 197 -20.06 -8.56 10.28
N MET A 198 -19.50 -7.40 10.62
CA MET A 198 -18.06 -7.28 10.89
C MET A 198 -17.63 -8.09 12.12
N MET A 199 -18.43 -8.08 13.18
CA MET A 199 -18.16 -8.88 14.39
C MET A 199 -18.17 -10.38 14.13
N GLU A 200 -19.01 -10.84 13.20
CA GLU A 200 -19.07 -12.25 12.82
C GLU A 200 -17.88 -12.68 11.93
N ARG A 201 -17.44 -11.81 11.01
CA ARG A 201 -16.53 -12.19 9.91
C ARG A 201 -15.03 -12.09 10.19
N GLN A 202 -14.60 -11.71 11.40
CA GLN A 202 -13.20 -11.60 11.84
C GLN A 202 -12.20 -11.18 10.72
N PRO A 203 -11.95 -9.88 10.53
CA PRO A 203 -11.13 -9.43 9.42
C PRO A 203 -9.68 -9.86 9.57
N THR A 204 -9.03 -10.02 8.43
CA THR A 204 -7.57 -10.05 8.36
C THR A 204 -7.05 -8.62 8.42
N VAL A 205 -6.09 -8.38 9.32
CA VAL A 205 -5.36 -7.12 9.40
C VAL A 205 -3.92 -7.37 8.96
N GLU A 206 -3.48 -6.66 7.92
CA GLU A 206 -2.11 -6.71 7.44
C GLU A 206 -1.47 -5.33 7.52
N THR A 207 -0.22 -5.27 7.96
CA THR A 207 0.55 -4.02 8.05
C THR A 207 1.48 -3.90 6.86
N TYR A 208 1.54 -2.69 6.28
CA TYR A 208 2.40 -2.39 5.14
C TYR A 208 3.23 -1.14 5.38
N ARG A 209 4.43 -1.14 4.82
CA ARG A 209 5.22 0.06 4.57
C ARG A 209 5.16 0.41 3.10
N VAL A 210 4.80 1.66 2.82
CA VAL A 210 4.74 2.20 1.47
C VAL A 210 5.79 3.28 1.35
N PHE A 211 6.62 3.23 0.33
CA PHE A 211 7.59 4.28 0.03
C PHE A 211 7.34 4.79 -1.37
N SER A 212 7.39 6.10 -1.57
CA SER A 212 7.64 6.61 -2.93
C SER A 212 9.06 6.22 -3.34
N GLU A 213 9.31 6.11 -4.64
CA GLU A 213 10.63 5.79 -5.19
C GLU A 213 11.70 6.74 -4.63
N PHE A 214 11.42 8.05 -4.63
CA PHE A 214 12.29 9.06 -4.06
C PHE A 214 12.60 8.86 -2.56
N GLN A 215 11.57 8.55 -1.75
CA GLN A 215 11.78 8.28 -0.31
C GLN A 215 12.66 7.06 -0.09
N LEU A 216 12.42 5.99 -0.86
CA LEU A 216 13.21 4.76 -0.75
C LEU A 216 14.65 5.01 -1.17
N GLU A 217 14.89 5.66 -2.31
CA GLU A 217 16.25 5.97 -2.79
C GLU A 217 17.04 6.78 -1.77
N ARG A 218 16.44 7.83 -1.20
CA ARG A 218 17.08 8.63 -0.15
C ARG A 218 17.43 7.78 1.09
N SER A 219 16.57 6.85 1.47
CA SER A 219 16.82 5.96 2.60
C SER A 219 17.99 5.02 2.31
N LEU A 220 18.06 4.49 1.08
CA LEU A 220 19.16 3.63 0.64
C LEU A 220 20.49 4.38 0.56
N ASP A 221 20.49 5.64 0.13
CA ASP A 221 21.69 6.48 0.11
C ASP A 221 22.26 6.67 1.53
N GLN A 222 21.40 6.92 2.52
CA GLN A 222 21.82 7.06 3.92
C GLN A 222 22.40 5.77 4.49
N VAL A 223 21.81 4.62 4.12
CA VAL A 223 22.33 3.31 4.50
C VAL A 223 23.68 3.03 3.83
N ALA A 224 23.81 3.33 2.54
CA ALA A 224 25.03 3.14 1.77
C ALA A 224 26.18 3.98 2.33
N GLU A 225 25.92 5.26 2.65
CA GLU A 225 26.87 6.15 3.31
C GLU A 225 27.29 5.60 4.68
N LYS A 226 26.33 5.14 5.49
CA LYS A 226 26.60 4.58 6.81
C LYS A 226 27.43 3.29 6.74
N ALA A 227 27.17 2.45 5.75
CA ALA A 227 27.86 1.18 5.56
C ALA A 227 29.20 1.32 4.81
N GLY A 228 29.45 2.45 4.15
CA GLY A 228 30.64 2.64 3.33
C GLY A 228 30.65 1.79 2.06
N VAL A 229 29.48 1.52 1.48
CA VAL A 229 29.28 0.69 0.27
C VAL A 229 28.57 1.47 -0.84
N ALA A 230 28.50 0.89 -2.04
CA ALA A 230 27.73 1.47 -3.14
C ALA A 230 26.21 1.33 -2.90
N ARG A 231 25.42 2.28 -3.41
CA ARG A 231 23.95 2.26 -3.31
C ARG A 231 23.35 0.97 -3.89
N GLU A 232 23.90 0.50 -5.00
CA GLU A 232 23.48 -0.72 -5.70
C GLU A 232 23.68 -1.97 -4.82
N GLU A 233 24.65 -1.94 -3.91
CA GLU A 233 24.85 -3.03 -2.96
C GLU A 233 23.73 -3.09 -1.91
N VAL A 234 23.30 -1.93 -1.41
CA VAL A 234 22.16 -1.83 -0.50
C VAL A 234 20.84 -2.17 -1.20
N GLN A 235 20.65 -1.67 -2.42
CA GLN A 235 19.42 -1.84 -3.20
C GLN A 235 19.07 -3.33 -3.43
N ARG A 236 20.08 -4.19 -3.64
CA ARG A 236 19.88 -5.64 -3.81
C ARG A 236 19.14 -6.31 -2.65
N PHE A 237 19.23 -5.76 -1.43
CA PHE A 237 18.47 -6.28 -0.29
C PHE A 237 16.97 -5.89 -0.33
N MET A 238 16.64 -4.81 -1.03
CA MET A 238 15.26 -4.31 -1.17
C MET A 238 14.52 -4.87 -2.40
N GLU A 239 15.23 -5.49 -3.33
CA GLU A 239 14.65 -6.11 -4.52
C GLU A 239 13.74 -7.29 -4.14
N LYS A 240 12.52 -7.32 -4.71
CA LYS A 240 11.63 -8.45 -4.50
C LYS A 240 12.23 -9.69 -5.14
N ALA A 241 12.41 -10.75 -4.35
CA ALA A 241 12.96 -11.99 -4.88
C ALA A 241 11.98 -12.52 -5.95
N PRO A 242 12.46 -12.96 -7.12
CA PRO A 242 11.59 -13.37 -8.23
C PRO A 242 10.70 -14.58 -7.88
N GLU A 243 11.04 -15.36 -6.85
CA GLU A 243 10.38 -16.63 -6.52
C GLU A 243 10.35 -16.90 -5.02
N ARG A 244 9.54 -16.17 -4.25
CA ARG A 244 8.98 -16.76 -3.02
C ARG A 244 7.53 -17.11 -3.30
N ASP A 245 7.23 -18.39 -3.15
CA ASP A 245 5.87 -18.84 -2.86
C ASP A 245 5.49 -18.18 -1.54
N TYR A 246 4.74 -17.07 -1.60
CA TYR A 246 4.15 -16.40 -0.44
C TYR A 246 2.99 -17.27 0.07
N GLY A 247 3.30 -18.54 0.35
CA GLY A 247 2.39 -19.51 0.91
C GLY A 247 1.64 -18.86 2.06
N ARG A 248 0.31 -19.04 2.06
CA ARG A 248 -0.66 -18.50 3.03
C ARG A 248 0.02 -18.14 4.35
N SER A 249 -0.01 -16.85 4.69
CA SER A 249 0.47 -16.35 5.98
C SER A 249 -0.01 -17.28 7.10
N PRO A 250 0.89 -17.82 7.95
CA PRO A 250 0.49 -18.64 9.09
C PRO A 250 -0.19 -17.84 10.22
N ALA A 251 -0.40 -16.53 10.08
CA ALA A 251 -0.75 -15.66 11.20
C ALA A 251 -2.27 -15.40 11.33
N ALA A 252 -2.98 -16.38 11.89
CA ALA A 252 -4.15 -16.13 12.75
C ALA A 252 -3.91 -16.60 14.20
N GLU A 253 -2.72 -17.10 14.51
CA GLU A 253 -2.32 -17.47 15.87
C GLU A 253 -1.33 -16.43 16.40
N GLY A 254 -1.71 -15.69 17.44
CA GLY A 254 -0.75 -14.92 18.25
C GLY A 254 -0.91 -13.41 18.28
N TYR A 255 -2.12 -12.89 18.49
CA TYR A 255 -2.29 -11.70 19.33
C TYR A 255 -3.21 -12.09 20.50
N GLU A 256 -2.65 -12.84 21.46
CA GLU A 256 -3.25 -12.87 22.79
C GLU A 256 -3.03 -11.49 23.42
N LEU A 257 -4.03 -10.62 23.29
CA LEU A 257 -4.17 -9.46 24.16
C LEU A 257 -4.21 -10.00 25.60
N GLU A 258 -3.15 -9.76 26.36
CA GLU A 258 -3.11 -10.01 27.79
C GLU A 258 -4.34 -9.34 28.43
N ARG A 259 -5.32 -10.17 28.81
CA ARG A 259 -6.49 -9.74 29.55
C ARG A 259 -6.07 -9.44 30.98
N GLY A 260 -5.75 -8.18 31.27
CA GLY A 260 -5.74 -7.66 32.63
C GLY A 260 -7.14 -7.75 33.24
N ARG A 261 -7.29 -8.60 34.26
CA ARG A 261 -8.34 -8.53 35.28
C ARG A 261 -7.71 -8.06 36.58
#